data_AF-A0A850QCE9-F1
#
_entry.id   AF-A0A850QCE9-F1
#
_cell.length_a   1.000
_cell.length_b   1.000
_cell.length_c   1.000
_cell.angle_alpha   90.00
_cell.angle_beta   90.00
_cell.angle_gamma   90.00
#
_symmetry.space_group_name_H-M   'P 1'
#
loop_
_entity.id
_entity.type
_entity.pdbx_description
1 polymer ?
#
loop_
_entity_poly.entity_id
_entity_poly.type
_entity_poly.pdbx_seq_one_letter_code
_entity_poly.pdbx_strand_id
1 'polypeptide(L)'
;MLDLGWSELLLIGIVALIVVGPKDLPILFRNVGQFVGKAKGMAREFSRAMEQAADEAGVKDAANSFKNAANYKDLGLDSVKDAAKSFADWNPDAKANGMDEDRAATARKIHEATARSAKTRQEAEAKAAADAAAPAAATDSAPAAPAAAGDRE
;
A
#
# COMPACT_ATOMS: atom_id res chain seq x y z
N MET A 1 11.65 0.71 -20.74
CA MET A 1 11.95 -0.47 -21.57
C MET A 1 13.10 -1.19 -20.88
N LEU A 2 12.80 -2.27 -20.16
CA LEU A 2 13.80 -3.14 -19.58
C LEU A 2 13.89 -4.35 -20.51
N ASP A 3 14.61 -4.17 -21.61
CA ASP A 3 14.95 -5.24 -22.55
C ASP A 3 16.01 -6.13 -21.89
N LEU A 4 15.64 -6.78 -20.79
CA LEU A 4 16.47 -7.78 -20.10
C LEU A 4 16.41 -9.08 -20.92
N GLY A 5 17.00 -9.02 -22.11
CA GLY A 5 17.15 -10.14 -23.01
C GLY A 5 18.37 -10.99 -22.68
N TRP A 6 18.50 -12.11 -23.41
CA TRP A 6 19.71 -12.93 -23.37
C TRP A 6 20.96 -12.13 -23.80
N SER A 7 20.79 -11.14 -24.67
CA SER A 7 21.83 -10.19 -25.10
C SER A 7 22.39 -9.36 -23.94
N GLU A 8 21.52 -8.72 -23.16
CA GLU A 8 21.90 -7.88 -22.02
C GLU A 8 22.56 -8.69 -20.91
N LEU A 9 22.05 -9.89 -20.62
CA LEU A 9 22.69 -10.82 -19.68
C LEU A 9 24.11 -11.19 -20.11
N LEU A 10 24.32 -11.42 -21.41
CA LEU A 10 25.64 -11.72 -21.96
C LEU A 10 26.57 -10.50 -21.89
N LEU A 11 26.08 -9.30 -22.17
CA LEU A 11 26.85 -8.05 -22.00
C LEU A 11 27.28 -7.85 -20.55
N ILE A 12 26.37 -8.01 -19.60
CA ILE A 12 26.66 -7.90 -18.16
C ILE A 12 27.67 -8.99 -17.75
N GLY A 13 27.54 -10.20 -18.28
CA GLY A 13 28.51 -11.27 -18.06
C GLY A 13 29.92 -10.90 -18.53
N ILE A 14 30.06 -10.33 -19.73
CA ILE A 14 31.37 -9.87 -20.26
C ILE A 14 31.95 -8.75 -19.38
N VAL A 15 31.15 -7.74 -19.03
CA VAL A 15 31.60 -6.63 -18.17
C VAL A 15 32.05 -7.16 -16.81
N ALA A 16 31.29 -8.09 -16.22
CA ALA A 16 31.64 -8.71 -14.95
C ALA A 16 32.95 -9.53 -15.04
N LEU A 17 33.21 -10.23 -16.15
CA LEU A 17 34.48 -10.92 -16.39
C LEU A 17 35.68 -9.97 -16.45
N ILE A 18 35.51 -8.77 -17.02
CA ILE A 18 36.59 -7.78 -17.13
C ILE A 18 36.86 -7.13 -15.76
N VAL A 19 35.81 -6.73 -15.05
CA VAL A 19 35.92 -5.97 -13.81
C VAL A 19 36.35 -6.86 -12.63
N VAL A 20 35.70 -8.01 -12.48
CA VAL A 20 35.95 -8.93 -11.36
C VAL A 20 37.05 -9.93 -11.71
N GLY A 21 37.15 -10.32 -12.98
CA GLY A 21 38.08 -11.34 -13.45
C GLY A 21 37.41 -12.69 -13.68
N PRO A 22 37.85 -13.46 -14.70
CA PRO A 22 37.23 -14.73 -15.08
C PRO A 22 37.40 -15.85 -14.05
N LYS A 23 38.37 -15.73 -13.14
CA LYS A 23 38.63 -16.71 -12.09
C LYS A 23 37.85 -16.43 -10.81
N ASP A 24 37.52 -15.17 -10.56
CA ASP A 24 36.92 -14.74 -9.30
C ASP A 24 35.38 -14.76 -9.34
N LEU A 25 34.78 -14.52 -10.51
CA LEU A 25 33.33 -14.68 -10.74
C LEU A 25 32.76 -16.05 -10.30
N PRO A 26 33.32 -17.21 -10.71
CA PRO A 26 32.79 -18.51 -10.30
C PRO A 26 32.93 -18.75 -8.80
N ILE A 27 33.96 -18.20 -8.16
CA ILE A 27 34.15 -18.27 -6.71
C ILE A 27 33.10 -17.41 -6.00
N LEU A 28 32.84 -16.19 -6.49
CA LEU A 28 31.79 -15.30 -5.98
C LEU A 28 30.41 -15.97 -6.07
N PHE A 29 30.05 -16.53 -7.23
CA PHE A 29 28.77 -17.22 -7.39
C PHE A 29 28.64 -18.41 -6.44
N ARG A 30 29.73 -19.14 -6.19
CA ARG A 30 29.72 -20.25 -5.23
C ARG A 30 29.50 -19.77 -3.80
N ASN A 31 30.15 -18.67 -3.41
CA ASN A 31 30.00 -18.10 -2.06
C ASN A 31 28.59 -17.54 -1.84
N VAL A 32 28.09 -16.75 -2.78
CA VAL A 32 26.72 -16.21 -2.77
C VAL A 32 25.70 -17.36 -2.79
N GLY A 33 25.90 -18.34 -3.67
CA GLY A 33 25.04 -19.52 -3.78
C GLY A 33 24.97 -20.34 -2.50
N GLN A 34 26.09 -20.53 -1.80
CA GLN A 34 26.10 -21.20 -0.50
C GLN A 34 25.34 -20.41 0.57
N PHE A 35 25.51 -19.08 0.60
CA PHE A 35 24.78 -18.22 1.54
C PHE A 35 23.27 -18.24 1.28
N VAL A 36 22.87 -18.05 0.02
CA VAL A 36 21.47 -18.14 -0.41
C VAL A 36 20.90 -19.54 -0.15
N GLY A 37 21.67 -20.60 -0.38
CA GLY A 37 21.27 -21.98 -0.10
C GLY A 37 21.00 -22.23 1.38
N LYS A 38 21.88 -21.75 2.26
CA LYS A 38 21.69 -21.81 3.72
C LYS A 38 20.48 -21.00 4.17
N ALA A 39 20.34 -19.77 3.70
CA ALA A 39 19.18 -18.92 3.98
C ALA A 39 17.87 -19.56 3.51
N LYS A 40 17.86 -20.18 2.32
CA LYS A 40 16.70 -20.91 1.79
C LYS A 40 16.37 -22.14 2.63
N GLY A 41 17.37 -22.88 3.12
CA GLY A 41 17.17 -23.96 4.07
C GLY A 41 16.46 -23.45 5.34
N MET A 42 17.07 -22.47 6.00
CA MET A 42 16.49 -21.85 7.20
C MET A 42 15.07 -21.31 6.98
N ALA A 43 14.79 -20.68 5.84
CA ALA A 43 13.45 -20.21 5.49
C ALA A 43 12.45 -21.37 5.31
N ARG A 44 12.88 -22.54 4.81
CA ARG A 44 12.02 -23.72 4.71
C ARG A 44 11.70 -24.30 6.08
N GLU A 45 12.67 -24.40 6.98
CA GLU A 45 12.43 -24.80 8.36
C GLU A 45 11.51 -23.82 9.08
N PHE A 46 11.73 -22.50 8.94
CA PHE A 46 10.86 -21.47 9.51
C PHE A 46 9.44 -21.55 8.95
N SER A 47 9.29 -21.66 7.64
CA SER A 47 7.97 -21.80 7.01
C SER A 47 7.24 -23.03 7.53
N ARG A 48 7.95 -24.14 7.77
CA ARG A 48 7.37 -25.39 8.24
C ARG A 48 6.96 -25.30 9.71
N ALA A 49 7.79 -24.68 10.55
CA ALA A 49 7.47 -24.41 11.95
C ALA A 49 6.34 -23.38 12.11
N MET A 50 6.32 -22.33 11.28
CA MET A 50 5.28 -21.30 11.27
C MET A 50 3.94 -21.87 10.82
N GLU A 51 3.90 -22.73 9.79
CA GLU A 51 2.67 -23.41 9.36
C GLU A 51 2.12 -24.29 10.48
N GLN A 52 2.99 -25.04 11.17
CA GLN A 52 2.59 -25.91 12.28
C GLN A 52 2.08 -25.10 13.49
N ALA A 53 2.74 -24.00 13.83
CA ALA A 53 2.28 -23.09 14.89
C ALA A 53 0.98 -22.34 14.50
N ALA A 54 0.81 -21.97 13.23
CA ALA A 54 -0.39 -21.29 12.74
C ALA A 54 -1.61 -22.22 12.70
N ASP A 55 -1.41 -23.51 12.37
CA ASP A 55 -2.46 -24.54 12.42
C ASP A 55 -2.91 -24.79 13.88
N GLU A 56 -2.01 -24.75 14.86
CA GLU A 56 -2.35 -24.86 16.29
C GLU A 56 -2.97 -23.58 16.88
N ALA A 57 -2.54 -22.41 16.43
CA ALA A 57 -3.01 -21.11 16.93
C ALA A 57 -4.26 -20.57 16.20
N GLY A 58 -4.79 -21.28 15.19
CA GLY A 58 -5.97 -20.84 14.43
C GLY A 58 -5.72 -19.61 13.54
N VAL A 59 -4.46 -19.29 13.22
CA VAL A 59 -4.04 -18.07 12.51
C VAL A 59 -4.05 -18.26 10.98
N LYS A 60 -4.72 -19.31 10.51
CA LYS A 60 -4.80 -19.70 9.10
C LYS A 60 -5.30 -18.58 8.19
N ASP A 61 -6.26 -17.78 8.67
CA ASP A 61 -6.82 -16.66 7.91
C ASP A 61 -5.84 -15.50 7.72
N ALA A 62 -4.98 -15.21 8.70
CA ALA A 62 -3.95 -14.18 8.58
C ALA A 62 -2.80 -14.65 7.66
N ALA A 63 -2.42 -15.93 7.77
CA ALA A 63 -1.43 -16.53 6.87
C ALA A 63 -1.94 -16.59 5.41
N ASN A 64 -3.21 -16.91 5.21
CA ASN A 64 -3.85 -16.92 3.88
C ASN A 64 -3.96 -15.51 3.30
N SER A 65 -4.36 -14.51 4.10
CA SER A 65 -4.40 -13.11 3.65
C SER A 65 -3.02 -12.59 3.26
N PHE A 66 -1.99 -12.90 4.06
CA PHE A 66 -0.61 -12.54 3.73
C PHE A 66 -0.11 -13.26 2.47
N LYS A 67 -0.44 -14.54 2.30
CA LYS A 67 -0.06 -15.31 1.12
C LYS A 67 -0.74 -14.77 -0.14
N ASN A 68 -2.03 -14.40 -0.07
CA ASN A 68 -2.75 -13.76 -1.18
C ASN A 68 -2.19 -12.37 -1.50
N ALA A 69 -1.83 -11.57 -0.48
CA ALA A 69 -1.20 -10.28 -0.69
C ALA A 69 0.24 -10.38 -1.25
N ALA A 70 0.98 -11.43 -0.89
CA ALA A 70 2.34 -11.68 -1.36
C ALA A 70 2.38 -12.37 -2.73
N ASN A 71 1.29 -13.02 -3.15
CA ASN A 71 1.18 -13.62 -4.47
C ASN A 71 0.97 -12.51 -5.51
N TYR A 72 2.08 -12.05 -6.08
CA TYR A 72 2.14 -11.08 -7.19
C TYR A 72 1.26 -11.46 -8.41
N LYS A 73 0.93 -12.75 -8.55
CA LYS A 73 0.02 -13.27 -9.58
C LYS A 73 -1.41 -12.79 -9.42
N ASP A 74 -1.96 -12.73 -8.21
CA ASP A 74 -3.35 -12.31 -8.02
C ASP A 74 -3.48 -10.79 -8.24
N LEU A 75 -2.49 -10.02 -7.79
CA LEU A 75 -2.48 -8.57 -7.99
C LEU A 75 -2.31 -8.16 -9.47
N GLY A 76 -1.50 -8.88 -10.22
CA GLY A 76 -1.20 -8.57 -11.62
C GLY A 76 -2.13 -9.23 -12.63
N LEU A 77 -2.51 -10.49 -12.42
CA LEU A 77 -3.25 -11.27 -13.41
C LEU A 77 -4.74 -10.96 -13.39
N ASP A 78 -5.34 -10.74 -12.21
CA ASP A 78 -6.75 -10.34 -12.14
C ASP A 78 -6.95 -8.92 -12.68
N SER A 79 -6.05 -7.98 -12.35
CA SER A 79 -6.08 -6.64 -12.93
C SER A 79 -5.93 -6.65 -14.46
N VAL A 80 -5.05 -7.51 -14.99
CA VAL A 80 -4.88 -7.67 -16.45
C VAL A 80 -6.08 -8.35 -17.08
N LYS A 81 -6.68 -9.33 -16.42
CA LYS A 81 -7.87 -10.04 -16.89
C LYS A 81 -9.12 -9.15 -16.88
N ASP A 82 -9.27 -8.32 -15.85
CA ASP A 82 -10.34 -7.32 -15.76
C ASP A 82 -10.17 -6.21 -16.78
N ALA A 83 -8.93 -5.75 -17.02
CA ALA A 83 -8.65 -4.80 -18.09
C ALA A 83 -8.93 -5.42 -19.48
N ALA A 84 -8.53 -6.68 -19.70
CA ALA A 84 -8.80 -7.39 -20.95
C ALA A 84 -10.30 -7.62 -21.16
N LYS A 85 -11.05 -7.96 -20.11
CA LYS A 85 -12.51 -8.12 -20.16
C LYS A 85 -13.20 -6.78 -20.43
N SER A 86 -12.79 -5.72 -19.75
CA SER A 86 -13.32 -4.36 -19.98
C SER A 86 -13.04 -3.85 -21.39
N PHE A 87 -11.91 -4.26 -21.98
CA PHE A 87 -11.58 -3.95 -23.37
C PHE A 87 -12.35 -4.82 -24.37
N ALA A 88 -12.58 -6.09 -24.06
CA ALA A 88 -13.42 -6.98 -24.88
C ALA A 88 -14.90 -6.57 -24.87
N ASP A 89 -15.39 -6.09 -23.73
CA ASP A 89 -16.75 -5.57 -23.56
C ASP A 89 -16.88 -4.11 -24.05
N TRP A 90 -15.77 -3.46 -24.44
CA TRP A 90 -15.79 -2.14 -25.07
C TRP A 90 -16.27 -2.25 -26.51
N ASN A 91 -17.59 -2.19 -26.67
CA ASN A 91 -18.24 -2.07 -27.96
C ASN A 91 -18.28 -0.57 -28.37
N PRO A 92 -17.58 -0.14 -29.43
CA PRO A 92 -17.61 1.24 -29.90
C PRO A 92 -18.99 1.68 -30.42
N ASP A 93 -19.87 0.73 -30.78
CA ASP A 93 -21.20 1.01 -31.35
C ASP A 93 -22.34 1.03 -30.31
N ALA A 94 -22.11 0.57 -29.07
CA ALA A 94 -23.10 0.63 -27.99
C ALA A 94 -23.13 1.97 -27.23
N LYS A 95 -22.09 2.80 -27.42
CA LYS A 95 -21.89 4.09 -26.73
C LYS A 95 -22.50 5.29 -27.46
N ALA A 96 -23.26 5.08 -28.55
CA ALA A 96 -23.94 6.17 -29.26
C ALA A 96 -25.33 6.50 -28.68
N ASN A 97 -26.00 5.55 -28.00
CA ASN A 97 -27.42 5.73 -27.61
C ASN A 97 -27.72 5.55 -26.10
N GLY A 98 -26.73 5.23 -25.26
CA GLY A 98 -26.96 4.85 -23.85
C GLY A 98 -26.36 5.78 -22.80
N MET A 99 -25.81 6.94 -23.18
CA MET A 99 -25.05 7.79 -22.25
C MET A 99 -25.78 9.04 -21.78
N ASP A 100 -26.96 9.36 -22.34
CA ASP A 100 -27.66 10.58 -21.95
C ASP A 100 -28.35 10.44 -20.59
N GLU A 101 -28.97 9.29 -20.29
CA GLU A 101 -29.63 9.06 -19.00
C GLU A 101 -28.64 8.84 -17.84
N ASP A 102 -27.62 8.02 -18.02
CA ASP A 102 -26.62 7.75 -16.97
C ASP A 102 -25.76 8.99 -16.68
N ARG A 103 -25.43 9.80 -17.69
CA ARG A 103 -24.71 11.06 -17.49
C ARG A 103 -25.61 12.11 -16.85
N ALA A 104 -26.88 12.20 -17.22
CA ALA A 104 -27.83 13.10 -16.58
C ALA A 104 -28.09 12.72 -15.11
N ALA A 105 -28.21 11.42 -14.80
CA ALA A 105 -28.37 10.93 -13.44
C ALA A 105 -27.11 11.16 -12.59
N THR A 106 -25.93 10.97 -13.17
CA THR A 106 -24.64 11.22 -12.50
C THR A 106 -24.42 12.71 -12.27
N ALA A 107 -24.72 13.56 -13.25
CA ALA A 107 -24.65 15.01 -13.11
C ALA A 107 -25.61 15.52 -12.02
N ARG A 108 -26.85 15.01 -11.96
CA ARG A 108 -27.80 15.36 -10.89
C ARG A 108 -27.29 14.96 -9.50
N LYS A 109 -26.74 13.75 -9.34
CA LYS A 109 -26.16 13.30 -8.07
C LYS A 109 -24.96 14.13 -7.64
N ILE A 110 -24.08 14.48 -8.58
CA ILE A 110 -22.91 15.33 -8.30
C ILE A 110 -23.36 16.74 -7.91
N HIS A 111 -24.33 17.32 -8.62
CA HIS A 111 -24.88 18.64 -8.29
C HIS A 111 -25.58 18.65 -6.92
N GLU A 112 -26.35 17.62 -6.58
CA GLU A 112 -27.01 17.53 -5.28
C GLU A 112 -26.01 17.34 -4.12
N ALA A 113 -25.02 16.47 -4.30
CA ALA A 113 -23.97 16.26 -3.31
C ALA A 113 -23.12 17.52 -3.10
N THR A 114 -22.84 18.27 -4.17
CA THR A 114 -22.10 19.53 -4.13
C THR A 114 -22.93 20.62 -3.44
N ALA A 115 -24.22 20.73 -3.76
CA ALA A 115 -25.12 21.70 -3.13
C ALA A 115 -25.32 21.41 -1.63
N ARG A 116 -25.41 20.14 -1.23
CA ARG A 116 -25.52 19.73 0.17
C ARG A 116 -24.24 20.04 0.94
N SER A 117 -23.08 19.74 0.36
CA SER A 117 -21.77 20.04 0.95
C SER A 117 -21.53 21.54 1.09
N ALA A 118 -21.96 22.33 0.10
CA ALA A 118 -21.88 23.79 0.15
C ALA A 118 -22.76 24.37 1.26
N LYS A 119 -23.99 23.87 1.45
CA LYS A 119 -24.86 24.29 2.56
C LYS A 119 -24.29 23.92 3.93
N THR A 120 -23.81 22.68 4.10
CA THR A 120 -23.19 22.25 5.36
C THR A 120 -21.97 23.12 5.70
N ARG A 121 -21.18 23.50 4.70
CA ARG A 121 -20.03 24.38 4.90
C ARG A 121 -20.44 25.81 5.26
N GLN A 122 -21.45 26.37 4.60
CA GLN A 122 -21.97 27.70 4.93
C GLN A 122 -22.61 27.76 6.32
N GLU A 123 -23.32 26.70 6.73
CA GLU A 123 -23.92 26.58 8.06
C GLU A 123 -22.84 26.40 9.15
N ALA A 124 -21.77 25.64 8.86
CA ALA A 124 -20.63 25.51 9.76
C ALA A 124 -19.83 26.82 9.88
N GLU A 125 -19.63 27.55 8.78
CA GLU A 125 -18.97 28.86 8.74
C GLU A 125 -19.81 29.93 9.47
N ALA A 126 -21.14 29.93 9.30
CA ALA A 126 -22.05 30.81 10.04
C ALA A 126 -22.10 30.50 11.54
N LYS A 127 -22.05 29.21 11.92
CA LYS A 127 -21.99 28.80 13.32
C LYS A 127 -20.64 29.13 13.95
N ALA A 128 -19.53 28.95 13.23
CA ALA A 128 -18.20 29.33 13.70
C ALA A 128 -18.04 30.86 13.83
N ALA A 129 -18.66 31.64 12.94
CA ALA A 129 -18.70 33.10 13.06
C ALA A 129 -19.57 33.59 14.23
N ALA A 130 -20.65 32.86 14.56
CA ALA A 130 -21.48 33.15 15.73
C ALA A 130 -20.79 32.76 17.06
N ASP A 131 -20.07 31.65 17.10
CA ASP A 131 -19.27 31.21 18.26
C ASP A 131 -18.07 32.14 18.51
N ALA A 132 -17.44 32.67 17.45
CA ALA A 132 -16.36 33.64 17.55
C ALA A 132 -16.81 35.06 18.00
N ALA A 133 -18.12 35.33 18.02
CA ALA A 133 -18.70 36.63 18.37
C ALA A 133 -19.42 36.67 19.74
N ALA A 134 -19.44 35.57 20.51
CA ALA A 134 -19.99 35.51 21.86
C ALA A 134 -18.90 35.07 22.87
N PRO A 135 -18.79 35.70 24.03
CA PRO A 135 -17.74 36.67 24.32
C PRO A 135 -16.51 36.13 25.05
N ALA A 136 -15.41 36.86 24.87
CA ALA A 136 -14.30 36.97 25.80
C ALA A 136 -14.78 37.39 27.21
N ALA A 137 -15.08 36.42 28.07
CA ALA A 137 -15.26 36.62 29.51
C ALA A 137 -15.16 35.28 30.26
N ALA A 138 -13.95 34.95 30.73
CA ALA A 138 -13.67 34.24 32.00
C ALA A 138 -12.27 33.60 31.95
N THR A 139 -11.24 34.44 32.00
CA THR A 139 -10.06 34.12 32.80
C THR A 139 -10.51 34.06 34.26
N ASP A 140 -10.56 32.89 34.88
CA ASP A 140 -10.03 32.67 36.23
C ASP A 140 -10.23 31.21 36.66
N SER A 141 -9.23 30.67 37.34
CA SER A 141 -9.28 29.60 38.37
C SER A 141 -7.98 28.80 38.40
N ALA A 142 -7.04 29.32 39.19
CA ALA A 142 -5.98 28.61 39.92
C ALA A 142 -6.58 27.52 40.88
N PRO A 143 -5.85 26.80 41.80
CA PRO A 143 -4.48 26.98 42.27
C PRO A 143 -3.64 25.72 42.69
N ALA A 144 -2.38 26.04 43.03
CA ALA A 144 -1.35 25.45 43.91
C ALA A 144 -1.55 24.16 44.75
N ALA A 145 -0.45 23.39 44.89
CA ALA A 145 -0.02 22.67 46.11
C ALA A 145 1.48 22.24 46.01
N PRO A 146 2.20 22.02 47.13
CA PRO A 146 3.51 22.65 47.37
C PRO A 146 4.74 21.70 47.49
N ALA A 147 5.87 22.33 47.84
CA ALA A 147 7.25 21.87 47.91
C ALA A 147 7.59 20.76 48.94
N ALA A 148 8.71 20.05 48.68
CA ALA A 148 9.59 19.47 49.70
C ALA A 148 11.05 19.44 49.19
N ALA A 149 11.89 20.30 49.79
CA ALA A 149 13.32 20.05 49.99
C ALA A 149 13.44 18.87 50.98
N GLY A 150 14.32 17.88 50.82
CA GLY A 150 15.77 17.94 50.82
C GLY A 150 16.25 17.21 52.07
N ASP A 151 17.10 16.19 51.96
CA ASP A 151 18.11 15.89 52.98
C ASP A 151 19.17 14.92 52.43
N ARG A 152 20.42 15.22 52.77
CA ARG A 152 21.62 14.41 52.54
C ARG A 152 21.98 13.79 53.89
N GLU A 153 22.23 12.48 53.93
CA GLU A 153 23.33 11.81 54.64
C GLU A 153 23.26 10.29 54.36
#